data_AF-A0A661JAP2-F1
#
_entry.id   AF-A0A661JAP2-F1
#
_cell.length_a   1.000
_cell.length_b   1.000
_cell.length_c   1.000
_cell.angle_alpha   90.00
_cell.angle_beta   90.00
_cell.angle_gamma   90.00
#
_symmetry.space_group_name_H-M   'P 1'
#
loop_
_entity.id
_entity.type
_entity.pdbx_description
1 polymer ?
#
loop_
_entity_poly.entity_id
_entity_poly.type
_entity_poly.pdbx_seq_one_letter_code
_entity_poly.pdbx_strand_id
1 'polypeptide(L)'
;MAKFPFKSLRDWVQYLENCGELVRNSEEVDTRGDIAAISREIALSEGPAIIHENIRGYLGWKVFTDGLATRRRLLLALNLPSENATRIACERLEGDPIAPITIEKSDAPCKEVALSEKDIDLRKFPLCFTGE
;
A
#
# COMPACT_ATOMS: atom_id res chain seq x y z
N MET A 1 -5.46 -17.79 0.35
CA MET A 1 -5.51 -16.65 -0.59
C MET A 1 -6.31 -15.55 0.08
N ALA A 2 -5.73 -14.37 0.29
CA ALA A 2 -6.46 -13.20 0.80
C ALA A 2 -7.68 -12.89 -0.08
N LYS A 3 -8.78 -12.46 0.52
CA LYS A 3 -10.03 -12.10 -0.17
C LYS A 3 -10.64 -10.90 0.54
N PHE A 4 -11.51 -10.17 -0.17
CA PHE A 4 -12.27 -9.09 0.44
C PHE A 4 -13.18 -9.62 1.58
N PRO A 5 -13.30 -8.89 2.71
CA PRO A 5 -12.62 -7.65 3.03
C PRO A 5 -11.14 -7.84 3.41
N PHE A 6 -10.26 -7.01 2.86
CA PHE A 6 -8.84 -6.98 3.24
C PHE A 6 -8.70 -6.34 4.62
N LYS A 7 -8.17 -7.07 5.60
CA LYS A 7 -8.08 -6.60 7.00
C LYS A 7 -6.76 -5.89 7.29
N SER A 8 -5.80 -5.98 6.37
CA SER A 8 -4.50 -5.34 6.49
C SER A 8 -3.89 -5.02 5.12
N LEU A 9 -2.87 -4.16 5.11
CA LEU A 9 -2.04 -3.93 3.92
C LEU A 9 -1.37 -5.22 3.42
N ARG A 10 -1.03 -6.15 4.34
CA ARG A 10 -0.41 -7.43 3.98
C ARG A 10 -1.39 -8.33 3.22
N ASP A 11 -2.67 -8.33 3.60
CA ASP A 11 -3.73 -9.04 2.86
C ASP A 11 -3.90 -8.46 1.46
N TRP A 12 -3.85 -7.12 1.35
CA TRP A 12 -3.97 -6.43 0.08
C TRP A 12 -2.80 -6.75 -0.86
N VAL A 13 -1.57 -6.66 -0.36
CA VAL A 13 -0.35 -7.06 -1.09
C VAL A 13 -0.44 -8.51 -1.56
N GLN A 14 -0.84 -9.44 -0.68
CA GLN A 14 -0.99 -10.84 -1.05
C GLN A 14 -2.07 -11.02 -2.13
N TYR A 15 -3.19 -10.30 -2.05
CA TYR A 15 -4.23 -10.35 -3.06
C TYR A 15 -3.73 -9.87 -4.43
N LEU A 16 -3.03 -8.73 -4.47
CA LEU A 16 -2.46 -8.19 -5.70
C LEU A 16 -1.45 -9.13 -6.35
N GLU A 17 -0.58 -9.76 -5.55
CA GLU A 17 0.39 -10.75 -6.02
C GLU A 17 -0.32 -11.97 -6.64
N ASN A 18 -1.41 -12.43 -6.02
CA ASN A 18 -2.20 -13.56 -6.51
C ASN A 18 -2.98 -13.27 -7.79
N CYS A 19 -3.39 -12.02 -8.03
CA CYS A 19 -4.16 -11.64 -9.22
C CYS A 19 -3.30 -10.98 -10.32
N GLY A 20 -1.97 -11.00 -10.18
CA GLY A 20 -1.03 -10.48 -11.17
C GLY A 20 -0.96 -8.95 -11.24
N GLU A 21 -1.43 -8.25 -10.20
CA GLU A 21 -1.43 -6.79 -10.09
C GLU A 21 -0.26 -6.23 -9.27
N LEU A 22 0.70 -7.09 -8.91
CA LEU A 22 1.89 -6.69 -8.15
C LEU A 22 3.14 -7.35 -8.73
N VAL A 23 4.21 -6.55 -8.83
CA VAL A 23 5.56 -7.02 -9.12
C VAL A 23 6.51 -6.67 -7.98
N ARG A 24 7.60 -7.44 -7.87
CA ARG A 24 8.68 -7.18 -6.92
C ARG A 24 9.90 -6.70 -7.69
N ASN A 25 10.48 -5.59 -7.24
CA ASN A 25 11.71 -5.04 -7.78
C ASN A 25 12.88 -5.32 -6.82
N SER A 26 13.82 -6.16 -7.25
CA SER A 26 15.05 -6.49 -6.51
C SER A 26 16.22 -5.54 -6.80
N GLU A 27 16.13 -4.73 -7.85
CA GLU A 27 17.16 -3.74 -8.18
C GLU A 27 17.26 -2.67 -7.10
N GLU A 28 18.49 -2.18 -6.86
CA GLU A 28 18.71 -1.07 -5.93
C GLU A 28 18.00 0.19 -6.45
N VAL A 29 17.18 0.82 -5.61
CA VAL A 29 16.52 2.09 -5.90
C VAL A 29 16.80 3.13 -4.83
N ASP A 30 16.89 4.40 -5.24
CA ASP A 30 17.00 5.54 -4.35
C ASP A 30 15.62 6.09 -3.96
N THR A 31 15.49 6.49 -2.69
CA THR A 31 14.34 7.26 -2.19
C THR A 31 14.20 8.63 -2.83
N ARG A 32 15.27 9.15 -3.45
CA ARG A 32 15.33 10.46 -4.11
C ARG A 32 15.38 10.27 -5.63
N GLY A 33 14.21 10.18 -6.26
CA GLY A 33 14.09 10.17 -7.72
C GLY A 33 13.63 8.82 -8.28
N ASP A 34 14.37 7.73 -8.07
CA ASP A 34 14.10 6.44 -8.74
C ASP A 34 12.67 5.94 -8.50
N ILE A 35 12.27 5.83 -7.22
CA ILE A 35 10.93 5.37 -6.85
C ILE A 35 9.84 6.30 -7.42
N ALA A 36 10.08 7.61 -7.42
CA ALA A 36 9.13 8.59 -7.96
C ALA A 36 9.01 8.49 -9.49
N ALA A 37 10.12 8.30 -10.20
CA ALA A 37 10.16 8.13 -11.65
C ALA A 37 9.43 6.84 -12.06
N ILE A 38 9.65 5.75 -11.33
CA ILE A 38 8.96 4.47 -11.55
C ILE A 38 7.45 4.63 -11.32
N SER A 39 7.04 5.24 -10.20
CA SER A 39 5.61 5.49 -9.91
C SER A 39 4.95 6.37 -10.97
N ARG A 40 5.66 7.37 -11.49
CA ARG A 40 5.19 8.19 -12.62
C ARG A 40 4.96 7.35 -13.88
N GLU A 41 5.88 6.47 -14.24
CA GLU A 41 5.71 5.60 -15.41
C GLU A 41 4.53 4.64 -15.22
N ILE A 42 4.34 4.08 -14.01
CA ILE A 42 3.19 3.25 -13.69
C ILE A 42 1.88 4.03 -13.85
N ALA A 43 1.83 5.28 -13.38
CA ALA A 43 0.66 6.12 -13.53
C ALA A 43 0.33 6.43 -15.01
N LEU A 44 1.35 6.60 -15.86
CA LEU A 44 1.16 6.85 -17.30
C LEU A 44 0.77 5.59 -18.09
N SER A 45 1.29 4.43 -17.70
CA SER A 45 1.09 3.15 -18.39
C SER A 45 -0.03 2.29 -17.79
N GLU A 46 -0.64 2.73 -16.70
CA GLU A 46 -1.53 1.93 -15.84
C GLU A 46 -0.91 0.60 -15.38
N GLY A 47 0.40 0.62 -15.08
CA GLY A 47 1.19 -0.54 -14.68
C GLY A 47 0.82 -1.15 -13.32
N PRO A 48 1.45 -2.29 -12.93
CA PRO A 48 1.19 -2.99 -11.67
C PRO A 48 1.64 -2.19 -10.45
N ALA A 49 1.17 -2.56 -9.26
CA ALA A 49 1.75 -2.10 -8.00
C ALA A 49 3.15 -2.71 -7.80
N ILE A 50 4.01 -2.05 -7.01
CA ILE A 50 5.40 -2.50 -6.84
C ILE A 50 5.78 -2.60 -5.36
N ILE A 51 6.50 -3.67 -5.02
CA ILE A 51 7.33 -3.72 -3.81
C ILE A 51 8.78 -3.60 -4.23
N HIS A 52 9.42 -2.49 -3.86
CA HIS A 52 10.87 -2.32 -3.96
C HIS A 52 11.53 -2.98 -2.76
N GLU A 53 12.42 -3.95 -3.00
CA GLU A 53 13.01 -4.80 -1.95
C GLU A 53 14.43 -4.38 -1.55
N ASN A 54 15.07 -3.52 -2.35
CA ASN A 54 16.42 -3.04 -2.13
C ASN A 54 16.47 -1.50 -2.19
N ILE A 55 16.41 -0.86 -1.03
CA ILE A 55 16.40 0.60 -0.92
C ILE A 55 17.77 1.09 -0.49
N ARG A 56 18.42 1.92 -1.32
CA ARG A 56 19.76 2.44 -1.06
C ARG A 56 19.84 3.10 0.32
N GLY A 57 20.74 2.60 1.16
CA GLY A 57 20.97 3.15 2.51
C GLY A 57 19.97 2.70 3.59
N TYR A 58 18.97 1.87 3.25
CA TYR A 58 17.93 1.41 4.19
C TYR A 58 17.83 -0.13 4.19
N LEU A 59 18.86 -0.79 4.73
CA LEU A 59 18.93 -2.26 4.75
C LEU A 59 17.72 -2.89 5.48
N GLY A 60 17.11 -3.89 4.85
CA GLY A 60 15.96 -4.62 5.39
C GLY A 60 14.61 -3.91 5.22
N TRP A 61 14.60 -2.65 4.77
CA TRP A 61 13.37 -1.97 4.42
C TRP A 61 12.86 -2.38 3.04
N LYS A 62 11.54 -2.37 2.89
CA LYS A 62 10.84 -2.49 1.61
C LYS A 62 9.88 -1.33 1.46
N VAL A 63 9.70 -0.86 0.24
CA VAL A 63 8.76 0.24 -0.08
C VAL A 63 7.69 -0.30 -1.03
N PHE A 64 6.42 -0.20 -0.62
CA PHE A 64 5.28 -0.56 -1.44
C PHE A 64 4.65 0.71 -2.05
N THR A 65 4.53 0.76 -3.37
CA THR A 65 3.97 1.89 -4.11
C THR A 65 2.84 1.45 -5.05
N ASP A 66 2.07 2.43 -5.51
CA ASP A 66 1.08 2.29 -6.58
C ASP A 66 -0.05 1.27 -6.34
N GLY A 67 -0.21 0.85 -5.07
CA GLY A 67 -1.18 -0.15 -4.64
C GLY A 67 -2.64 0.19 -4.94
N LEU A 68 -2.96 1.46 -5.18
CA LEU A 68 -4.28 1.95 -5.54
C LEU A 68 -4.24 2.91 -6.76
N ALA A 69 -3.12 2.95 -7.50
CA ALA A 69 -2.87 3.98 -8.52
C ALA A 69 -3.69 3.84 -9.81
N THR A 70 -4.38 2.71 -10.03
CA THR A 70 -5.24 2.52 -11.21
C THR A 70 -6.70 2.38 -10.80
N ARG A 71 -7.61 2.77 -11.70
CA ARG A 71 -9.04 2.57 -11.50
C ARG A 71 -9.37 1.11 -11.22
N ARG A 72 -8.75 0.17 -11.92
CA ARG A 72 -8.94 -1.26 -11.68
C ARG A 72 -8.57 -1.65 -10.25
N ARG A 73 -7.40 -1.26 -9.75
CA ARG A 73 -6.98 -1.58 -8.37
C ARG A 73 -7.88 -0.93 -7.31
N LEU A 74 -8.35 0.30 -7.54
CA LEU A 74 -9.34 0.94 -6.66
C LEU A 74 -10.63 0.12 -6.56
N LEU A 75 -11.16 -0.35 -7.69
CA LEU A 75 -12.38 -1.17 -7.71
C LEU A 75 -12.17 -2.52 -7.01
N LEU A 76 -11.02 -3.15 -7.20
CA LEU A 76 -10.65 -4.40 -6.51
C LEU A 76 -10.56 -4.19 -4.99
N ALA A 77 -9.90 -3.12 -4.53
CA ALA A 77 -9.74 -2.81 -3.11
C ALA A 77 -11.09 -2.56 -2.41
N LEU A 78 -12.03 -1.93 -3.11
CA LEU A 78 -13.37 -1.62 -2.61
C LEU A 78 -14.39 -2.74 -2.88
N ASN A 79 -14.01 -3.81 -3.58
CA ASN A 79 -14.91 -4.85 -4.07
C ASN A 79 -16.16 -4.24 -4.75
N LEU A 80 -15.89 -3.40 -5.74
CA LEU A 80 -16.88 -2.71 -6.56
C LEU A 80 -16.84 -3.24 -8.01
N PRO A 81 -18.00 -3.37 -8.68
CA PRO A 81 -18.03 -3.61 -10.11
C PRO A 81 -17.51 -2.39 -10.88
N SER A 82 -17.10 -2.57 -12.14
CA SER A 82 -16.70 -1.47 -13.02
C SER A 82 -17.87 -0.55 -13.37
N GLU A 83 -19.05 -1.14 -13.60
CA GLU A 83 -20.28 -0.43 -13.89
C GLU A 83 -20.89 0.16 -12.62
N ASN A 84 -21.38 1.40 -12.68
CA ASN A 84 -22.04 2.09 -11.56
C ASN A 84 -21.19 2.20 -10.27
N ALA A 85 -19.86 2.02 -10.35
CA ALA A 85 -18.97 2.01 -9.19
C ALA A 85 -19.14 3.22 -8.27
N THR A 86 -19.21 4.43 -8.84
CA THR A 86 -19.37 5.68 -8.09
C THR A 86 -20.69 5.70 -7.32
N ARG A 87 -21.79 5.32 -7.97
CA ARG A 87 -23.12 5.28 -7.33
C ARG A 87 -23.12 4.30 -6.15
N ILE A 88 -22.62 3.08 -6.36
CA ILE A 88 -22.55 2.06 -5.31
C ILE A 88 -21.64 2.52 -4.15
N ALA A 89 -20.53 3.19 -4.45
CA ALA A 89 -19.66 3.76 -3.43
C ALA A 89 -20.37 4.82 -2.59
N CYS A 90 -21.11 5.74 -3.23
CA CYS A 90 -21.91 6.75 -2.54
C CYS A 90 -22.99 6.11 -1.65
N GLU A 91 -23.74 5.12 -2.15
CA GLU A 91 -24.75 4.39 -1.36
C GLU A 91 -24.14 3.71 -0.13
N ARG A 92 -22.92 3.15 -0.24
CA ARG A 92 -22.21 2.56 0.90
C ARG A 92 -21.75 3.59 1.92
N LEU A 93 -21.45 4.82 1.49
CA LEU A 93 -21.06 5.93 2.37
C LEU A 93 -22.27 6.57 3.08
N GLU A 94 -23.44 6.54 2.45
CA GLU A 94 -24.69 7.04 3.03
C GLU A 94 -25.34 6.05 4.01
N GLY A 95 -24.97 4.77 3.94
CA GLY A 95 -25.42 3.74 4.88
C GLY A 95 -24.82 3.90 6.28
N ASP A 96 -25.26 3.05 7.20
CA ASP A 96 -24.79 3.07 8.59
C ASP A 96 -23.33 2.59 8.69
N PRO A 97 -22.38 3.43 9.17
CA PRO A 97 -21.00 3.03 9.34
C PRO A 97 -20.86 2.00 10.47
N ILE A 98 -20.00 1.02 10.26
CA ILE A 98 -19.63 0.04 11.30
C ILE A 98 -18.59 0.68 12.22
N ALA A 99 -18.91 0.82 13.50
CA ALA A 99 -17.97 1.36 14.48
C ALA A 99 -16.73 0.45 14.62
N PRO A 100 -15.52 1.03 14.77
CA PRO A 100 -14.33 0.25 15.03
C PRO A 100 -14.43 -0.45 16.39
N ILE A 101 -13.83 -1.63 16.49
CA ILE A 101 -13.74 -2.38 17.74
C ILE A 101 -12.35 -2.19 18.36
N THR A 102 -12.29 -2.19 19.69
CA THR A 102 -11.01 -2.26 20.40
C THR A 102 -10.53 -3.70 20.43
N ILE A 103 -9.25 -3.92 20.17
CA ILE A 103 -8.60 -5.24 20.20
C ILE A 103 -7.48 -5.25 21.24
N GLU A 104 -7.12 -6.44 21.69
CA GLU A 104 -5.99 -6.62 22.60
C GLU A 104 -4.66 -6.29 21.92
N LYS A 105 -3.67 -5.86 22.72
CA LYS A 105 -2.34 -5.54 22.20
C LYS A 105 -1.69 -6.74 21.51
N SER A 106 -1.96 -7.96 21.97
CA SER A 106 -1.47 -9.20 21.37
C SER A 106 -1.94 -9.41 19.93
N ASP A 107 -3.07 -8.82 19.56
CA ASP A 107 -3.70 -8.95 18.24
C ASP A 107 -3.39 -7.76 17.32
N ALA A 108 -2.49 -6.86 17.74
CA ALA A 108 -2.14 -5.63 17.04
C ALA A 108 -0.72 -5.68 16.46
N PRO A 109 -0.51 -6.19 15.22
CA PRO A 109 0.83 -6.25 14.59
C PRO A 109 1.53 -4.89 14.48
N CYS A 110 0.79 -3.79 14.45
CA CYS A 110 1.38 -2.44 14.46
C CYS A 110 2.11 -2.09 15.78
N LYS A 111 1.99 -2.93 16.81
CA LYS A 111 2.68 -2.80 18.11
C LYS A 111 3.89 -3.73 18.27
N GLU A 112 4.28 -4.47 17.23
CA GLU A 112 5.45 -5.36 17.25
C GLU A 112 6.77 -4.61 17.49
N VAL A 113 6.89 -3.40 16.94
CA VAL A 113 8.05 -2.51 17.12
C VAL A 113 7.59 -1.21 17.76
N ALA A 114 8.20 -0.83 18.87
CA ALA A 114 7.94 0.42 19.57
C ALA A 114 9.25 1.19 19.79
N LEU A 115 9.29 2.44 19.36
CA LEU A 115 10.42 3.34 19.58
C LEU A 115 10.09 4.32 20.71
N SER A 116 11.02 4.47 21.65
CA SER A 116 10.91 5.50 22.69
C SER A 116 11.41 6.85 22.17
N GLU A 117 11.09 7.95 22.86
CA GLU A 117 11.45 9.32 22.43
C GLU A 117 12.94 9.48 22.07
N LYS A 118 13.84 8.86 22.84
CA LYS A 118 15.29 8.88 22.59
C LYS A 118 15.74 8.06 21.38
N ASP A 119 14.92 7.10 20.92
CA ASP A 119 15.25 6.17 19.84
C ASP A 119 14.66 6.61 18.49
N ILE A 120 13.66 7.52 18.52
CA ILE A 120 12.99 8.05 17.33
C ILE A 120 13.97 8.87 16.50
N ASP A 121 14.20 8.41 15.27
CA ASP A 121 14.92 9.14 14.24
C ASP A 121 14.26 8.85 12.89
N LEU A 122 13.57 9.83 12.33
CA LEU A 122 12.83 9.68 11.07
C LEU A 122 13.72 9.37 9.88
N ARG A 123 15.01 9.70 9.95
CA ARG A 123 16.00 9.42 8.90
C ARG A 123 16.35 7.93 8.79
N LYS A 124 15.92 7.11 9.76
CA LYS A 124 16.07 5.65 9.70
C LYS A 124 15.01 4.97 8.82
N PHE A 125 14.01 5.72 8.36
CA PHE A 125 12.92 5.24 7.53
C PHE A 125 13.11 5.74 6.09
N PRO A 126 12.83 4.91 5.06
CA PRO A 126 12.98 5.30 3.67
C PRO A 126 11.85 6.25 3.25
N LEU A 127 11.99 7.54 3.57
CA LEU A 127 11.05 8.58 3.16
C LEU A 127 11.29 8.94 1.69
N CYS A 128 10.39 8.53 0.82
CA CYS A 128 10.46 8.85 -0.60
C CYS A 128 10.24 10.35 -0.84
N PHE A 129 11.12 10.95 -1.64
CA PHE A 129 11.01 12.34 -2.07
C PHE A 129 10.51 12.38 -3.53
N THR A 130 9.28 12.85 -3.70
CA THR A 130 8.68 13.17 -4.99
C THR A 130 8.85 14.68 -5.21
N GLY A 131 9.98 15.08 -5.79
CA GLY A 131 10.18 16.49 -6.13
C GLY A 131 9.13 16.93 -7.15
N GLU A 132 8.28 17.88 -6.77
CA GLU A 132 7.65 18.80 -7.71
C GLU A 132 8.57 20.00 -7.94
#